data_AF-A0A7Z7LR27-F1
#
_entry.id   AF-A0A7Z7LR27-F1
#
_cell.length_a   1.000
_cell.length_b   1.000
_cell.length_c   1.000
_cell.angle_alpha   90.00
_cell.angle_beta   90.00
_cell.angle_gamma   90.00
#
_symmetry.space_group_name_H-M   'P 1'
#
loop_
_entity.id
_entity.type
_entity.pdbx_description
1 polymer ?
#
loop_
_entity_poly.entity_id
_entity_poly.type
_entity_poly.pdbx_seq_one_letter_code
_entity_poly.pdbx_strand_id
1 'polypeptide(L)'
;MIIPSVSIQVDEVSLVPNDSWDTPRGSIVCAEGVVGIRAEMTGARSHGIVVAILGAIPPSPIEAAFTRWQITLGAGQDKRVLMKIDAAARPQP
;
A
#
# COMPACT_ATOMS: atom_id res chain seq x y z
N MET A 1 -8.15 8.71 19.56
CA MET A 1 -9.32 9.08 18.71
C MET A 1 -9.25 8.27 17.44
N ILE A 2 -10.28 7.48 17.12
CA ILE A 2 -10.37 6.71 15.86
C ILE A 2 -11.31 7.48 14.94
N ILE A 3 -10.89 7.75 13.70
CA ILE A 3 -11.74 8.45 12.73
C ILE A 3 -12.56 7.40 11.97
N PRO A 4 -13.90 7.38 12.09
CA PRO A 4 -14.74 6.44 11.36
C PRO A 4 -14.80 6.80 9.87
N SER A 5 -15.22 5.84 9.03
CA SER A 5 -15.43 6.04 7.59
C SER A 5 -14.17 6.45 6.81
N VAL A 6 -13.00 6.03 7.29
CA VAL A 6 -11.76 6.12 6.54
C VAL A 6 -11.65 4.91 5.62
N SER A 7 -11.20 5.13 4.39
CA SER A 7 -10.94 4.08 3.40
C SER A 7 -9.60 4.30 2.74
N ILE A 8 -8.98 3.18 2.36
CA ILE A 8 -7.78 3.17 1.53
C ILE A 8 -8.21 2.83 0.11
N GLN A 9 -7.75 3.62 -0.85
CA GLN A 9 -8.07 3.43 -2.26
C GLN A 9 -6.77 3.37 -3.06
N VAL A 10 -6.63 2.32 -3.86
CA VAL A 10 -5.51 2.14 -4.78
C VAL A 10 -5.82 2.78 -6.13
N ASP A 11 -4.78 3.23 -6.84
CA ASP A 11 -4.87 3.57 -8.25
C ASP A 11 -4.52 2.33 -9.10
N GLU A 12 -5.51 1.78 -9.81
CA GLU A 12 -5.37 0.57 -10.60
C GLU A 12 -4.33 0.69 -11.72
N VAL A 13 -4.10 1.89 -12.25
CA VAL A 13 -3.07 2.11 -13.30
C VAL A 13 -1.65 2.18 -12.73
N SER A 14 -1.50 2.10 -11.41
CA SER A 14 -0.20 2.07 -10.71
C SER A 14 0.26 0.66 -10.33
N LEU A 15 -0.44 -0.35 -10.85
CA LEU A 15 -0.15 -1.77 -10.64
C LEU A 15 1.21 -2.14 -11.22
N VAL A 16 2.04 -2.78 -10.40
CA VAL A 16 3.34 -3.34 -10.77
C VAL A 16 3.49 -4.75 -10.20
N PRO A 17 4.35 -5.60 -10.78
CA PRO A 17 4.74 -6.85 -10.13
C PRO A 17 5.32 -6.57 -8.73
N ASN A 18 4.98 -7.38 -7.73
CA ASN A 18 5.63 -7.29 -6.43
C ASN A 18 6.98 -8.02 -6.50
N ASP A 19 8.07 -7.25 -6.52
CA ASP A 19 9.43 -7.75 -6.30
C ASP A 19 9.97 -7.22 -4.97
N SER A 20 10.57 -8.09 -4.16
CA SER A 20 11.15 -7.72 -2.87
C SER A 20 12.29 -6.69 -2.95
N TRP A 21 12.90 -6.48 -4.10
CA TRP A 21 13.99 -5.51 -4.28
C TRP A 21 13.50 -4.22 -4.92
N ASP A 22 12.62 -4.33 -5.91
CA ASP A 22 12.23 -3.18 -6.74
C ASP A 22 10.92 -2.52 -6.28
N THR A 23 10.10 -3.20 -5.47
CA THR A 23 8.83 -2.63 -5.02
C THR A 23 9.10 -1.48 -4.04
N PRO A 24 8.67 -0.25 -4.37
CA PRO A 24 8.93 0.90 -3.53
C PRO A 24 8.27 0.77 -2.16
N ARG A 25 8.94 1.31 -1.14
CA ARG A 25 8.42 1.37 0.24
C ARG A 25 7.19 2.27 0.27
N GLY A 26 6.21 1.89 1.07
CA GLY A 26 4.91 2.54 1.12
C GLY A 26 3.94 2.07 0.03
N SER A 27 4.33 1.19 -0.89
CA SER A 27 3.38 0.56 -1.82
C SER A 27 2.41 -0.34 -1.07
N ILE A 28 1.18 -0.46 -1.58
CA ILE A 28 0.24 -1.50 -1.14
C ILE A 28 0.60 -2.79 -1.86
N VAL A 29 0.84 -3.86 -1.12
CA VAL A 29 1.25 -5.18 -1.63
C VAL A 29 0.16 -6.19 -1.36
N CYS A 30 -0.12 -7.01 -2.37
CA CYS A 30 -0.95 -8.21 -2.32
C CYS A 30 -0.03 -9.42 -2.45
N ALA A 31 0.31 -10.06 -1.33
CA ALA A 31 1.26 -11.17 -1.27
C ALA A 31 0.90 -12.11 -0.10
N GLU A 32 1.27 -13.38 -0.21
CA GLU A 32 1.15 -14.36 0.89
C GLU A 32 -0.25 -14.42 1.57
N GLY A 33 -1.33 -14.17 0.82
CA GLY A 33 -2.70 -14.19 1.35
C GLY A 33 -3.10 -12.95 2.15
N VAL A 34 -2.30 -11.88 2.10
CA VAL A 34 -2.60 -10.60 2.76
C VAL A 34 -2.49 -9.42 1.79
N VAL A 35 -3.22 -8.36 2.11
CA VAL A 35 -3.01 -7.04 1.54
C VAL A 35 -2.45 -6.14 2.63
N GLY A 36 -1.35 -5.45 2.37
CA GLY A 36 -0.81 -4.51 3.34
C GLY A 36 0.19 -3.53 2.78
N ILE A 37 0.73 -2.67 3.64
CA ILE A 37 1.71 -1.65 3.24
C ILE A 37 3.13 -2.18 3.43
N ARG A 38 3.94 -2.08 2.37
CA ARG A 38 5.35 -2.45 2.38
C ARG A 38 6.18 -1.44 3.17
N ALA A 39 6.98 -1.92 4.11
CA ALA A 39 7.97 -1.13 4.82
C ALA A 39 9.35 -1.80 4.76
N GLU A 40 10.39 -1.03 5.08
CA GLU A 40 11.71 -1.59 5.36
C GLU A 40 11.79 -2.00 6.83
N MET A 41 12.42 -3.15 7.11
CA MET A 41 12.86 -3.48 8.46
C MET A 41 14.27 -2.93 8.67
N THR A 42 14.41 -1.98 9.57
CA THR A 42 15.72 -1.40 9.93
C THR A 42 16.59 -2.43 10.66
N GLY A 43 17.87 -2.51 10.30
CA GLY A 43 18.87 -3.33 11.00
C GLY A 43 19.08 -4.76 10.49
N ALA A 44 18.33 -5.20 9.47
CA ALA A 44 18.56 -6.46 8.77
C ALA A 44 18.54 -6.23 7.26
N ARG A 45 19.40 -6.93 6.50
CA ARG A 45 19.21 -7.12 5.05
C ARG A 45 17.96 -7.96 4.84
N SER A 46 16.80 -7.32 4.91
CA SER A 46 15.50 -7.96 4.85
C SER A 46 14.81 -7.60 3.54
N HIS A 47 13.98 -8.53 3.06
CA HIS A 47 13.16 -8.39 1.85
C HIS A 47 11.98 -7.43 2.02
N GLY A 48 12.04 -6.50 2.99
CA GLY A 48 10.91 -5.69 3.44
C GLY A 48 9.95 -6.47 4.33
N ILE A 49 9.03 -5.76 4.99
CA ILE A 49 7.97 -6.33 5.83
C ILE A 49 6.62 -5.69 5.48
N VAL A 50 5.54 -6.46 5.62
CA VAL A 50 4.17 -5.95 5.57
C VAL A 50 3.71 -5.64 6.99
N VAL A 51 3.54 -4.36 7.32
CA VAL A 51 3.28 -3.90 8.71
C VAL A 51 1.84 -3.48 8.96
N ALA A 52 1.10 -3.07 7.93
CA ALA A 52 -0.30 -2.66 8.04
C ALA A 52 -1.18 -3.59 7.21
N ILE A 53 -1.56 -4.75 7.77
CA ILE A 53 -2.46 -5.70 7.12
C ILE A 53 -3.84 -5.05 7.02
N LEU A 54 -4.23 -4.72 5.80
CA LEU A 54 -5.50 -4.09 5.45
C LEU A 54 -6.62 -5.13 5.31
N GLY A 55 -6.25 -6.37 5.00
CA GLY A 55 -7.19 -7.47 4.87
C GLY A 55 -6.50 -8.77 4.47
N ALA A 56 -7.26 -9.86 4.56
CA ALA A 56 -6.87 -11.16 4.02
C ALA A 56 -7.42 -11.29 2.59
N ILE A 57 -6.65 -11.94 1.72
CA ILE A 57 -7.05 -12.31 0.37
C ILE A 57 -6.77 -13.80 0.15
N PRO A 58 -7.45 -14.45 -0.81
CA PRO A 58 -7.09 -15.81 -1.19
C PRO A 58 -5.60 -15.86 -1.57
N PRO A 59 -4.88 -16.91 -1.15
CA PRO A 59 -3.48 -17.09 -1.54
C PRO A 59 -3.40 -17.20 -3.06
N SER A 60 -2.39 -16.53 -3.63
CA SER A 60 -2.16 -16.47 -5.07
C SER A 60 -0.66 -16.63 -5.34
N PRO A 61 -0.26 -17.39 -6.37
CA PRO A 61 1.14 -17.45 -6.80
C PRO A 61 1.58 -16.16 -7.51
N ILE A 62 0.63 -15.29 -7.86
CA ILE A 62 0.89 -13.98 -8.44
C ILE A 62 0.79 -12.95 -7.32
N GLU A 63 1.88 -12.23 -7.09
CA GLU A 63 1.95 -11.10 -6.18
C GLU A 63 1.97 -9.79 -6.96
N ALA A 64 1.37 -8.76 -6.38
CA ALA A 64 1.26 -7.48 -7.04
C ALA A 64 1.37 -6.33 -6.04
N ALA A 65 1.76 -5.17 -6.53
CA ALA A 65 1.83 -3.96 -5.74
C ALA A 65 1.18 -2.76 -6.46
N PHE A 66 0.62 -1.85 -5.69
CA PHE A 66 0.11 -0.57 -6.15
C PHE A 66 0.99 0.53 -5.58
N THR A 67 1.66 1.26 -6.47
CA THR A 67 2.60 2.33 -6.08
C THR A 67 1.89 3.62 -5.72
N ARG A 68 0.65 3.82 -6.19
CA ARG A 68 -0.15 5.01 -5.89
C ARG A 68 -1.44 4.62 -5.18
N TRP A 69 -1.69 5.28 -4.05
CA TRP A 69 -2.89 5.09 -3.25
C TRP A 69 -3.18 6.32 -2.40
N GLN A 70 -4.36 6.34 -1.80
CA GLN A 70 -4.81 7.46 -0.99
C GLN A 70 -5.67 7.03 0.20
N ILE A 71 -5.66 7.85 1.23
CA ILE A 71 -6.55 7.76 2.38
C ILE A 71 -7.69 8.73 2.17
N THR A 72 -8.92 8.24 2.22
CA THR A 72 -10.13 9.04 2.02
C THR A 72 -11.07 8.94 3.21
N LEU A 73 -11.80 10.02 3.48
CA LEU A 73 -12.86 10.07 4.47
C LEU A 73 -14.21 10.23 3.76
N GLY A 74 -15.20 9.43 4.16
CA GLY A 74 -16.55 9.47 3.60
C GLY A 74 -16.64 8.85 2.19
N ALA A 75 -17.79 9.05 1.54
CA ALA A 75 -18.11 8.46 0.24
C ALA A 75 -18.95 9.42 -0.62
N GLY A 76 -19.02 9.14 -1.93
CA GLY A 76 -19.81 9.96 -2.87
C GLY A 76 -19.33 11.41 -2.91
N GLN A 77 -20.27 12.35 -2.79
CA GLN A 77 -20.01 13.79 -2.84
C GLN A 77 -19.31 14.32 -1.57
N ASP A 78 -19.44 13.62 -0.43
CA ASP A 78 -18.80 14.02 0.83
C ASP A 78 -17.37 13.49 0.97
N LYS A 79 -16.87 12.80 -0.06
CA LYS A 79 -15.54 12.20 -0.08
C LYS A 79 -14.46 13.27 0.02
N ARG A 80 -13.61 13.16 1.02
CA ARG A 80 -12.41 14.01 1.19
C ARG A 80 -11.16 13.17 1.11
N VAL A 81 -10.16 13.63 0.37
CA VAL A 81 -8.83 13.01 0.36
C VAL A 81 -8.04 13.58 1.52
N LEU A 82 -7.63 12.71 2.44
CA LEU A 82 -6.81 13.08 3.61
C LEU A 82 -5.32 13.06 3.26
N MET A 83 -4.91 12.06 2.48
CA MET A 83 -3.51 11.87 2.09
C MET A 83 -3.42 11.15 0.75
N LYS A 84 -2.48 11.58 -0.09
CA LYS A 84 -2.08 10.87 -1.31
C LYS A 84 -0.66 10.39 -1.16
N ILE A 85 -0.41 9.16 -1.60
CA ILE A 85 0.89 8.52 -1.52
C ILE A 85 1.25 8.07 -2.92
N ASP A 86 2.42 8.51 -3.35
CA ASP A 86 3.09 8.01 -4.55
C ASP A 86 4.42 7.41 -4.08
N ALA A 87 4.45 6.09 -3.91
CA ALA A 87 5.60 5.35 -3.44
C ALA A 87 6.73 5.32 -4.49
N ALA A 88 6.41 5.49 -5.77
CA ALA A 88 7.38 5.55 -6.85
C ALA A 88 8.00 6.95 -7.00
N ALA A 89 7.38 7.99 -6.43
CA ALA A 89 7.95 9.32 -6.42
C ALA A 89 9.24 9.33 -5.59
N ARG A 90 10.33 9.84 -6.19
CA ARG A 90 11.59 10.04 -5.48
C ARG A 90 11.34 11.00 -4.30
N PRO A 91 11.77 10.67 -3.07
CA PRO A 91 11.64 11.61 -1.95
C PRO A 91 12.35 12.91 -2.31
N GLN A 92 11.63 14.04 -2.20
CA GLN A 92 12.26 15.35 -2.30
C GLN A 92 13.15 15.55 -1.05
N PRO A 93 14.38 16.07 -1.23
CA PRO A 93 15.32 16.29 -0.13
C PRO A 93 14.82 17.35 0.86
#